data_AF-A0A6A6CIF6-F1
#
_entry.id   AF-A0A6A6CIF6-F1
#
_cell.length_a   1.000
_cell.length_b   1.000
_cell.length_c   1.000
_cell.angle_alpha   90.00
_cell.angle_beta   90.00
_cell.angle_gamma   90.00
#
_symmetry.space_group_name_H-M   'P 1'
#
loop_
_entity.id
_entity.type
_entity.pdbx_description
1 polymer ?
#
loop_
_entity_poly.entity_id
_entity_poly.type
_entity_poly.pdbx_seq_one_letter_code
_entity_poly.pdbx_strand_id
1 'polypeptide(L)'
;MFPILDREKTQEQYACLWTGECEPSEQTPFLCLVNAIFALSSQLNPAVSPHERSRLATQYYSRAMDQLDIWGMASLHTVQSLVLLAMYCQSSNETHQCWILAGMSIRVSQALGLHLPGASERVRDARTRELLRRVWHGCVQLDRTVSMTYGRPCAAGERMAVAVPLPSYEPDDELGAGSAMTLQHFNLFTRLFRNLHEVLYSLGAPGVIQVQSLDELYDRYFRHCPTDPNKPSVIDIEGGLQRWHDGIPIGLRANQYQSTSEMSTLRRQAVILEQNYLHVRLLLLRPFLSAIIALDPHEHSSGTAPLSVAISLQCAVTCVRVAQDSIGLINRHRPQDVRSTGSTATWWFNVLFIYTAATVLNASLLSPPIIGELSEASILESWQLALAMLEEYTVFGEHIKRLVMTLRVLFDAVPKQYSQHRRLRTQREQGSNSRPNQPTHASGSDAGVQQVGLQDQVSGVQPTTSISMPFLAPWVEQAFDWTQQTDSLWDMGFDPLDLAWLTSLPTDLAM
;
A
#
# COMPACT_ATOMS: atom_id res chain seq x y z
N MET A 1 8.21 -6.39 14.77
CA MET A 1 6.76 -6.22 15.01
C MET A 1 6.59 -5.73 16.44
N PHE A 2 5.61 -4.87 16.67
CA PHE A 2 5.54 -3.85 17.73
C PHE A 2 6.00 -4.32 19.13
N PRO A 3 6.74 -3.49 19.90
CA PRO A 3 7.20 -3.81 21.25
C PRO A 3 6.09 -3.65 22.30
N ILE A 4 4.91 -4.24 22.02
CA ILE A 4 3.71 -4.14 22.86
C ILE A 4 3.71 -5.13 24.03
N LEU A 5 4.70 -6.02 24.10
CA LEU A 5 4.87 -6.99 25.17
C LEU A 5 6.08 -6.62 26.02
N ASP A 6 5.95 -6.87 27.31
CA ASP A 6 7.07 -6.87 28.22
C ASP A 6 7.65 -8.29 28.28
N ARG A 7 8.88 -8.47 27.80
CA ARG A 7 9.47 -9.81 27.63
C ARG A 7 9.58 -10.56 28.95
N GLU A 8 10.20 -9.96 29.97
CA GLU A 8 10.47 -10.65 31.24
C GLU A 8 9.16 -10.95 31.96
N LYS A 9 8.27 -9.96 32.06
CA LYS A 9 6.96 -10.17 32.70
C LYS A 9 6.14 -11.24 31.98
N THR A 10 6.16 -11.26 30.64
CA THR A 10 5.47 -12.30 29.86
C THR A 10 6.08 -13.68 30.12
N GLN A 11 7.40 -13.79 30.24
CA GLN A 11 8.08 -15.06 30.52
C GLN A 11 7.81 -15.56 31.94
N GLU A 12 7.80 -14.67 32.93
CA GLU A 12 7.44 -14.98 34.32
C GLU A 12 6.00 -15.45 34.43
N GLN A 13 5.05 -14.73 33.82
CA GLN A 13 3.64 -15.15 33.78
C GLN A 13 3.47 -16.49 33.07
N TYR A 14 4.22 -16.73 31.99
CA TYR A 14 4.21 -18.02 31.29
C TYR A 14 4.75 -19.15 32.17
N ALA A 15 5.83 -18.94 32.92
CA ALA A 15 6.35 -19.94 33.87
C ALA A 15 5.32 -20.26 34.97
N CYS A 16 4.64 -19.23 35.47
CA CYS A 16 3.60 -19.32 36.50
C CYS A 16 2.40 -20.19 36.08
N LEU A 17 2.07 -20.24 34.78
CA LEU A 17 1.05 -21.16 34.26
C LEU A 17 1.41 -22.64 34.48
N TRP A 18 2.70 -22.98 34.46
CA TRP A 18 3.18 -24.36 34.66
C TRP A 18 3.27 -24.75 36.13
N THR A 19 3.49 -23.78 37.02
CA THR A 19 3.54 -24.01 38.48
C THR A 19 2.15 -24.00 39.12
N GLY A 20 1.14 -23.47 38.42
CA GLY A 20 -0.23 -23.33 38.94
C GLY A 20 -0.38 -22.19 39.95
N GLU A 21 0.61 -21.31 40.05
CA GLU A 21 0.66 -20.18 40.99
C GLU A 21 -0.07 -18.93 40.45
N CYS A 22 -0.64 -19.01 39.25
CA CYS A 22 -1.22 -17.87 38.55
C CYS A 22 -2.65 -17.58 39.03
N GLU A 23 -3.00 -16.32 39.23
CA GLU A 23 -4.34 -15.91 39.67
C GLU A 23 -5.43 -16.33 38.65
N PRO A 24 -6.50 -17.06 39.05
CA PRO A 24 -7.49 -17.61 38.13
C PRO A 24 -8.16 -16.58 37.21
N SER A 25 -8.37 -15.35 37.70
CA SER A 25 -8.98 -14.27 36.91
C SER A 25 -8.07 -13.71 35.81
N GLU A 26 -6.75 -13.86 35.93
CA GLU A 26 -5.78 -13.39 34.95
C GLU A 26 -5.36 -14.50 33.96
N GLN A 27 -5.65 -15.77 34.28
CA GLN A 27 -5.25 -16.92 33.47
C GLN A 27 -5.87 -16.89 32.07
N THR A 28 -7.19 -16.68 31.94
CA THR A 28 -7.86 -16.77 30.63
C THR A 28 -7.39 -15.68 29.64
N PRO A 29 -7.35 -14.38 30.00
CA PRO A 29 -6.82 -13.35 29.10
C PRO A 29 -5.35 -13.57 28.74
N PHE A 30 -4.54 -14.08 29.68
CA PHE A 30 -3.15 -14.39 29.41
C PHE A 30 -2.98 -15.61 28.51
N LEU A 31 -3.80 -16.66 28.66
CA LEU A 31 -3.81 -17.81 27.76
C LEU A 31 -4.22 -17.40 26.33
N CYS A 32 -5.20 -16.51 26.19
CA CYS A 32 -5.56 -15.91 24.91
C CYS A 32 -4.33 -15.22 24.28
N LEU A 33 -3.60 -14.42 25.08
CA LEU A 33 -2.39 -13.76 24.63
C LEU A 33 -1.30 -14.74 24.19
N VAL A 34 -1.04 -15.78 24.98
CA VAL A 34 -0.04 -16.82 24.65
C VAL A 34 -0.38 -17.53 23.35
N ASN A 35 -1.65 -17.90 23.15
CA ASN A 35 -2.11 -18.48 21.88
C ASN A 35 -1.95 -17.49 20.71
N ALA A 36 -2.25 -16.20 20.90
CA ALA A 36 -2.01 -15.18 19.88
C ALA A 36 -0.52 -15.02 19.53
N ILE A 37 0.36 -15.05 20.54
CA ILE A 37 1.82 -15.06 20.34
C ILE A 37 2.25 -16.27 19.52
N PHE A 38 1.76 -17.46 19.85
CA PHE A 38 2.10 -18.69 19.13
C PHE A 38 1.55 -18.72 17.70
N ALA A 39 0.34 -18.20 17.48
CA ALA A 39 -0.25 -18.06 16.15
C ALA A 39 0.65 -17.22 15.25
N LEU A 40 1.01 -16.01 15.69
CA LEU A 40 1.86 -15.11 14.93
C LEU A 40 3.29 -15.65 14.77
N SER A 41 3.87 -16.20 15.83
CA SER A 41 5.25 -16.69 15.82
C SER A 41 5.42 -17.93 14.92
N SER A 42 4.39 -18.78 14.82
CA SER A 42 4.41 -19.95 13.93
C SER A 42 4.59 -19.54 12.46
N GLN A 43 3.95 -18.45 12.03
CA GLN A 43 4.11 -17.89 10.67
C GLN A 43 5.55 -17.42 10.39
N LEU A 44 6.28 -17.08 11.45
CA LEU A 44 7.61 -16.50 11.37
C LEU A 44 8.74 -17.51 11.64
N ASN A 45 8.45 -18.80 11.77
CA ASN A 45 9.47 -19.79 12.11
C ASN A 45 10.16 -20.35 10.84
N PRO A 46 11.40 -19.93 10.50
CA PRO A 46 12.06 -20.34 9.27
C PRO A 46 12.33 -21.85 9.18
N ALA A 47 12.42 -22.54 10.33
CA ALA A 47 12.75 -23.96 10.40
C ALA A 47 11.58 -24.89 10.02
N VAL A 48 10.38 -24.36 9.88
CA VAL A 48 9.15 -25.14 9.58
C VAL A 48 8.70 -24.86 8.15
N SER A 49 8.12 -25.85 7.46
CA SER A 49 7.59 -25.65 6.11
C SER A 49 6.40 -24.67 6.10
N PRO A 50 6.19 -23.85 5.04
CA PRO A 50 5.11 -22.86 5.01
C PRO A 50 3.71 -23.45 5.28
N HIS A 51 3.42 -24.64 4.74
CA HIS A 51 2.16 -25.34 4.99
C HIS A 51 1.97 -25.66 6.49
N GLU A 52 3.02 -26.19 7.13
CA GLU A 52 2.97 -26.55 8.54
C GLU A 52 2.91 -25.31 9.45
N ARG A 53 3.60 -24.22 9.10
CA ARG A 53 3.46 -22.91 9.77
C ARG A 53 2.00 -22.47 9.78
N SER A 54 1.34 -22.53 8.61
CA SER A 54 -0.06 -22.13 8.47
C SER A 54 -0.99 -23.01 9.31
N ARG A 55 -0.78 -24.33 9.30
CA ARG A 55 -1.56 -25.28 10.10
C ARG A 55 -1.45 -25.01 11.61
N LEU A 56 -0.22 -24.87 12.12
CA LEU A 56 0.03 -24.57 13.54
C LEU A 56 -0.54 -23.20 13.92
N ALA A 57 -0.30 -22.19 13.09
CA ALA A 57 -0.77 -20.84 13.35
C ALA A 57 -2.31 -20.78 13.44
N THR A 58 -3.01 -21.51 12.57
CA THR A 58 -4.49 -21.59 12.57
C THR A 58 -5.01 -22.26 13.84
N GLN A 59 -4.35 -23.31 14.35
CA GLN A 59 -4.76 -23.97 15.60
C GLN A 59 -4.64 -23.03 16.81
N TYR A 60 -3.52 -22.32 16.92
CA TYR A 60 -3.33 -21.35 17.99
C TYR A 60 -4.28 -20.15 17.84
N TYR A 61 -4.52 -19.68 16.62
CA TYR A 61 -5.49 -18.62 16.36
C TYR A 61 -6.90 -19.01 16.81
N SER A 62 -7.37 -20.22 16.44
CA SER A 62 -8.69 -20.72 16.86
C SER A 62 -8.80 -20.75 18.39
N ARG A 63 -7.80 -21.28 19.08
CA ARG A 63 -7.79 -21.32 20.56
C ARG A 63 -7.81 -19.92 21.18
N ALA A 64 -7.06 -18.98 20.61
CA ALA A 64 -7.06 -17.60 21.08
C ALA A 64 -8.43 -16.95 20.90
N MET A 65 -9.09 -17.18 19.75
CA MET A 65 -10.44 -16.67 19.48
C MET A 65 -11.48 -17.27 20.44
N ASP A 66 -11.39 -18.57 20.76
CA ASP A 66 -12.27 -19.22 21.74
C ASP A 66 -12.10 -18.66 23.16
N GLN A 67 -10.90 -18.16 23.49
CA GLN A 67 -10.55 -17.58 24.79
C GLN A 67 -10.74 -16.06 24.85
N LEU A 68 -11.02 -15.42 23.71
CA LEU A 68 -11.11 -13.98 23.60
C LEU A 68 -12.45 -13.49 24.19
N ASP A 69 -12.43 -13.09 25.45
CA ASP A 69 -13.58 -12.44 26.08
C ASP A 69 -13.52 -10.92 25.89
N ILE A 70 -14.36 -10.42 24.98
CA ILE A 70 -14.50 -8.99 24.68
C ILE A 70 -15.66 -8.32 25.42
N TRP A 71 -16.54 -9.12 26.05
CA TRP A 71 -17.71 -8.66 26.77
C TRP A 71 -17.43 -8.53 28.26
N GLY A 72 -16.48 -9.31 28.78
CA GLY A 72 -15.95 -9.20 30.13
C GLY A 72 -15.15 -7.93 30.37
N MET A 73 -14.52 -7.86 31.55
CA MET A 73 -13.69 -6.71 31.92
C MET A 73 -12.50 -6.59 30.96
N ALA A 74 -12.41 -5.45 30.27
CA ALA A 74 -11.26 -5.13 29.43
C ALA A 74 -9.96 -5.24 30.23
N SER A 75 -8.94 -5.86 29.65
CA SER A 75 -7.61 -6.00 30.23
C SER A 75 -6.53 -5.63 29.22
N LEU A 76 -5.33 -5.34 29.71
CA LEU A 76 -4.18 -5.07 28.83
C LEU A 76 -3.85 -6.29 27.96
N HIS A 77 -3.97 -7.50 28.51
CA HIS A 77 -3.80 -8.76 27.77
C HIS A 77 -4.81 -8.91 26.65
N THR A 78 -6.07 -8.51 26.85
CA THR A 78 -7.09 -8.51 25.79
C THR A 78 -6.68 -7.60 24.63
N VAL A 79 -6.21 -6.38 24.93
CA VAL A 79 -5.72 -5.44 23.90
C VAL A 79 -4.53 -6.02 23.14
N GLN A 80 -3.53 -6.53 23.86
CA GLN A 80 -2.35 -7.14 23.25
C GLN A 80 -2.72 -8.35 22.38
N SER A 81 -3.67 -9.18 22.83
CA SER A 81 -4.18 -10.33 22.08
C SER A 81 -4.84 -9.87 20.78
N LEU A 82 -5.73 -8.87 20.82
CA LEU A 82 -6.37 -8.31 19.63
C LEU A 82 -5.35 -7.77 18.62
N VAL A 83 -4.31 -7.07 19.09
CA VAL A 83 -3.24 -6.59 18.21
C VAL A 83 -2.52 -7.75 17.53
N LEU A 84 -2.10 -8.77 18.29
CA LEU A 84 -1.39 -9.92 17.73
C LEU A 84 -2.25 -10.79 16.81
N LEU A 85 -3.54 -10.96 17.12
CA LEU A 85 -4.49 -11.69 16.28
C LEU A 85 -4.75 -10.95 14.97
N ALA A 86 -4.90 -9.62 15.00
CA ALA A 86 -5.00 -8.81 13.80
C ALA A 86 -3.73 -8.91 12.94
N MET A 87 -2.55 -8.89 13.56
CA MET A 87 -1.27 -9.06 12.85
C MET A 87 -1.13 -10.46 12.24
N TYR A 88 -1.65 -11.51 12.90
CA TYR A 88 -1.77 -12.83 12.30
C TYR A 88 -2.70 -12.80 11.08
N CYS A 89 -3.86 -12.15 11.18
CA CYS A 89 -4.81 -12.05 10.05
C CYS A 89 -4.22 -11.31 8.84
N GLN A 90 -3.23 -10.42 9.02
CA GLN A 90 -2.50 -9.81 7.88
C GLN A 90 -1.66 -10.82 7.08
N SER A 91 -1.29 -11.93 7.71
CA SER A 91 -0.57 -13.03 7.06
C SER A 91 -1.49 -14.11 6.49
N SER A 92 -2.81 -13.98 6.66
CA SER A 92 -3.83 -14.89 6.14
C SER A 92 -4.74 -14.17 5.14
N ASN A 93 -5.70 -14.90 4.56
CA ASN A 93 -6.69 -14.34 3.64
C ASN A 93 -7.89 -13.67 4.37
N GLU A 94 -7.81 -13.47 5.69
CA GLU A 94 -8.92 -13.01 6.53
C GLU A 94 -8.92 -11.47 6.69
N THR A 95 -9.07 -10.75 5.57
CA THR A 95 -8.94 -9.29 5.51
C THR A 95 -9.99 -8.56 6.35
N HIS A 96 -11.24 -9.06 6.35
CA HIS A 96 -12.34 -8.48 7.13
C HIS A 96 -12.09 -8.63 8.62
N GLN A 97 -11.72 -9.82 9.08
CA GLN A 97 -11.43 -10.12 10.47
C GLN A 97 -10.22 -9.31 10.95
N CYS A 98 -9.20 -9.15 10.10
CA CYS A 98 -8.07 -8.28 10.41
C CYS A 98 -8.53 -6.85 10.73
N TRP A 99 -9.41 -6.28 9.90
CA TRP A 99 -9.96 -4.93 10.12
C TRP A 99 -10.81 -4.82 11.38
N ILE A 100 -11.67 -5.80 11.64
CA ILE A 100 -12.50 -5.84 12.85
C ILE A 100 -11.64 -5.93 14.11
N LEU A 101 -10.65 -6.85 14.15
CA LEU A 101 -9.77 -7.03 15.30
C LEU A 101 -8.90 -5.78 15.56
N ALA A 102 -8.41 -5.12 14.51
CA ALA A 102 -7.68 -3.86 14.63
C ALA A 102 -8.58 -2.76 15.24
N GLY A 103 -9.80 -2.58 14.72
CA GLY A 103 -10.76 -1.63 15.28
C GLY A 103 -11.16 -1.94 16.72
N MET A 104 -11.34 -3.22 17.06
CA MET A 104 -11.59 -3.66 18.43
C MET A 104 -10.44 -3.34 19.37
N SER A 105 -9.18 -3.50 18.93
CA SER A 105 -8.01 -3.13 19.76
C SER A 105 -8.04 -1.65 20.16
N ILE A 106 -8.50 -0.76 19.26
CA ILE A 106 -8.72 0.66 19.55
C ILE A 106 -9.85 0.84 20.56
N ARG A 107 -11.00 0.18 20.36
CA ARG A 107 -12.16 0.30 21.26
C ARG A 107 -11.87 -0.20 22.67
N VAL A 108 -11.20 -1.34 22.81
CA VAL A 108 -10.83 -1.90 24.12
C VAL A 108 -9.75 -1.03 24.79
N SER A 109 -8.78 -0.51 24.03
CA SER A 109 -7.80 0.47 24.55
C SER A 109 -8.47 1.76 25.03
N GLN A 110 -9.53 2.21 24.34
CA GLN A 110 -10.33 3.36 24.76
C GLN A 110 -11.08 3.09 26.06
N ALA A 111 -11.70 1.91 26.20
CA ALA A 111 -12.37 1.49 27.43
C ALA A 111 -11.44 1.46 28.65
N LEU A 112 -10.16 1.11 28.44
CA LEU A 112 -9.10 1.19 29.45
C LEU A 112 -8.53 2.60 29.69
N GLY A 113 -8.96 3.58 28.89
CA GLY A 113 -8.46 4.95 28.98
C GLY A 113 -7.05 5.17 28.41
N LEU A 114 -6.47 4.20 27.70
CA LEU A 114 -5.08 4.28 27.21
C LEU A 114 -4.83 5.41 26.21
N HIS A 115 -5.89 5.88 25.54
CA HIS A 115 -5.89 7.03 24.64
C HIS A 115 -5.76 8.39 25.36
N LEU A 116 -5.88 8.43 26.68
CA LEU A 116 -5.79 9.65 27.48
C LEU A 116 -4.35 9.81 28.02
N PRO A 117 -3.72 11.00 27.89
CA PRO A 117 -2.36 11.22 28.39
C PRO A 117 -2.24 10.87 29.89
N GLY A 118 -3.23 11.30 30.68
CA GLY A 118 -3.30 11.07 32.12
C GLY A 118 -3.35 9.61 32.54
N ALA A 119 -3.75 8.67 31.67
CA ALA A 119 -3.73 7.24 32.01
C ALA A 119 -2.30 6.74 32.21
N SER A 120 -1.39 7.12 31.31
CA SER A 120 0.03 6.78 31.43
C SER A 120 0.73 7.61 32.50
N GLU A 121 0.44 8.91 32.60
CA GLU A 121 1.14 9.84 33.50
C GLU A 121 0.90 9.55 34.99
N ARG A 122 -0.24 8.96 35.34
CA ARG A 122 -0.55 8.56 36.73
C ARG A 122 0.21 7.30 37.18
N VAL A 123 0.77 6.54 36.26
CA VAL A 123 1.52 5.31 36.59
C VAL A 123 2.93 5.68 37.04
N ARG A 124 3.21 5.39 38.32
CA ARG A 124 4.52 5.67 38.94
C ARG A 124 5.62 4.77 38.38
N ASP A 125 5.32 3.48 38.21
CA ASP A 125 6.24 2.51 37.62
C ASP A 125 6.52 2.86 36.16
N ALA A 126 7.76 3.23 35.87
CA ALA A 126 8.17 3.69 34.55
C ALA A 126 7.99 2.60 33.48
N ARG A 127 8.35 1.36 33.81
CA ARG A 127 8.26 0.21 32.92
C ARG A 127 6.82 -0.03 32.46
N THR A 128 5.87 -0.05 33.40
CA THR A 128 4.43 -0.17 33.10
C THR A 128 3.93 1.05 32.33
N ARG A 129 4.31 2.27 32.72
CA ARG A 129 3.92 3.50 32.01
C ARG A 129 4.31 3.45 30.53
N GLU A 130 5.56 3.08 30.24
CA GLU A 130 6.06 2.96 28.87
C GLU A 130 5.42 1.80 28.12
N LEU A 131 5.06 0.70 28.79
CA LEU A 131 4.29 -0.39 28.19
C LEU A 131 2.91 0.09 27.72
N LEU A 132 2.17 0.86 28.55
CA LEU A 132 0.86 1.40 28.17
C LEU A 132 0.96 2.33 26.95
N ARG A 133 1.99 3.19 26.89
CA ARG A 133 2.26 4.04 25.72
C ARG A 133 2.55 3.20 24.48
N ARG A 134 3.40 2.17 24.60
CA ARG A 134 3.72 1.23 23.50
C ARG A 134 2.47 0.51 23.00
N VAL A 135 1.60 0.03 23.89
CA VAL A 135 0.35 -0.65 23.53
C VAL A 135 -0.59 0.30 22.79
N TRP A 136 -0.82 1.52 23.31
CA TRP A 136 -1.67 2.52 22.63
C TRP A 136 -1.17 2.84 21.22
N HIS A 137 0.10 3.24 21.09
CA HIS A 137 0.68 3.59 19.80
C HIS A 137 0.76 2.36 18.87
N GLY A 138 0.93 1.16 19.41
CA GLY A 138 0.87 -0.09 18.64
C GLY A 138 -0.51 -0.36 18.06
N CYS A 139 -1.59 -0.10 18.80
CA CYS A 139 -2.96 -0.19 18.29
C CYS A 139 -3.20 0.83 17.17
N VAL A 140 -2.77 2.09 17.35
CA VAL A 140 -2.92 3.14 16.34
C VAL A 140 -2.13 2.83 15.07
N GLN A 141 -0.90 2.34 15.20
CA GLN A 141 -0.09 1.91 14.06
C GLN A 141 -0.78 0.77 13.31
N LEU A 142 -1.26 -0.26 14.03
CA LEU A 142 -1.99 -1.38 13.44
C LEU A 142 -3.25 -0.92 12.69
N ASP A 143 -4.10 -0.10 13.33
CA ASP A 143 -5.33 0.45 12.73
C ASP A 143 -5.03 1.16 11.41
N ARG A 144 -3.98 1.98 11.37
CA ARG A 144 -3.55 2.70 10.16
C ARG A 144 -2.95 1.78 9.10
N THR A 145 -2.14 0.81 9.49
CA THR A 145 -1.59 -0.20 8.56
C THR A 145 -2.73 -0.97 7.89
N VAL A 146 -3.69 -1.46 8.66
CA VAL A 146 -4.84 -2.23 8.16
C VAL A 146 -5.75 -1.36 7.30
N SER A 147 -6.03 -0.13 7.73
CA SER A 147 -6.81 0.85 6.97
C SER A 147 -6.19 1.14 5.61
N MET A 148 -4.86 1.36 5.59
CA MET A 148 -4.08 1.54 4.36
C MET A 148 -4.12 0.30 3.47
N THR A 149 -3.89 -0.89 4.03
CA THR A 149 -3.78 -2.15 3.27
C THR A 149 -5.12 -2.64 2.71
N TYR A 150 -6.25 -2.28 3.32
CA TYR A 150 -7.56 -2.76 2.86
C TYR A 150 -8.48 -1.65 2.37
N GLY A 151 -7.95 -0.42 2.26
CA GLY A 151 -8.73 0.75 1.87
C GLY A 151 -9.92 1.04 2.77
N ARG A 152 -9.76 0.82 4.08
CA ARG A 152 -10.81 1.04 5.08
C ARG A 152 -10.52 2.32 5.88
N PRO A 153 -11.54 2.95 6.48
CA PRO A 153 -11.32 4.08 7.39
C PRO A 153 -10.60 3.65 8.68
N CYS A 154 -9.73 4.53 9.19
CA CYS A 154 -9.13 4.39 10.52
C CYS A 154 -10.18 4.53 11.64
N ALA A 155 -10.07 3.70 12.68
CA ALA A 155 -10.86 3.81 13.88
C ALA A 155 -10.38 4.96 14.80
N ALA A 156 -9.08 5.30 14.77
CA ALA A 156 -8.52 6.39 15.57
C ALA A 156 -8.14 7.62 14.70
N GLY A 157 -8.81 8.75 14.94
CA GLY A 157 -8.46 10.03 14.32
C GLY A 157 -7.16 10.65 14.88
N GLU A 158 -6.56 11.58 14.12
CA GLU A 158 -5.23 12.14 14.44
C GLU A 158 -5.14 12.76 15.83
N ARG A 159 -6.11 13.59 16.23
CA ARG A 159 -6.10 14.26 17.54
C ARG A 159 -5.96 13.28 18.70
N MET A 160 -6.63 12.13 18.61
CA MET A 160 -6.56 11.09 19.63
C MET A 160 -5.23 10.33 19.56
N ALA A 161 -4.75 10.02 18.35
CA ALA A 161 -3.50 9.32 18.14
C ALA A 161 -2.29 10.07 18.72
N VAL A 162 -2.27 11.40 18.66
CA VAL A 162 -1.17 12.23 19.17
C VAL A 162 -1.31 12.64 20.63
N ALA A 163 -2.45 12.38 21.27
CA ALA A 163 -2.73 12.83 22.63
C ALA A 163 -1.82 12.17 23.68
N VAL A 164 -1.35 10.96 23.42
CA VAL A 164 -0.46 10.21 24.32
C VAL A 164 0.99 10.44 23.92
N PRO A 165 1.89 10.79 24.86
CA PRO A 165 3.31 10.92 24.58
C PRO A 165 3.89 9.68 23.90
N LEU A 166 4.84 9.87 22.99
CA LEU A 166 5.59 8.75 22.43
C LEU A 166 6.42 8.08 23.55
N PRO A 167 6.55 6.75 23.54
CA PRO A 167 7.32 6.08 24.58
C PRO A 167 8.79 6.48 24.54
N SER A 168 9.38 6.66 25.72
CA SER A 168 10.75 7.08 25.95
C SER A 168 11.56 5.99 26.64
N TYR A 169 12.86 5.96 26.37
CA TYR A 169 13.78 5.10 27.10
C TYR A 169 14.13 5.80 28.43
N GLU A 170 13.97 5.09 29.54
CA GLU A 170 14.40 5.59 30.85
C GLU A 170 15.80 5.01 31.17
N PRO A 171 16.77 5.83 31.65
CA PRO A 171 18.15 5.39 31.87
C PRO A 171 18.32 4.24 32.87
N ASP A 172 17.37 4.10 33.80
CA ASP A 172 17.38 3.08 34.86
C ASP A 172 16.84 1.71 34.41
N ASP A 173 16.37 1.59 33.16
CA ASP A 173 16.04 0.30 32.56
C ASP A 173 17.36 -0.39 32.16
N GLU A 174 17.70 -1.52 32.78
CA GLU A 174 18.86 -2.38 32.41
C GLU A 174 18.72 -3.02 31.01
N LEU A 175 17.81 -2.51 30.19
CA LEU A 175 17.55 -2.95 28.83
C LEU A 175 18.67 -2.47 27.91
N GLY A 176 19.60 -3.38 27.57
CA GLY A 176 20.76 -3.08 26.73
C GLY A 176 20.46 -2.36 25.40
N ALA A 177 21.49 -1.79 24.77
CA ALA A 177 21.43 -0.89 23.61
C ALA A 177 20.47 -1.32 22.45
N GLY A 178 20.21 -2.62 22.28
CA GLY A 178 19.23 -3.12 21.30
C GLY A 178 17.77 -2.72 21.59
N SER A 179 17.40 -2.51 22.85
CA SER A 179 16.06 -2.06 23.27
C SER A 179 15.82 -0.61 22.88
N ALA A 180 16.79 0.28 23.15
CA ALA A 180 16.73 1.69 22.78
C ALA A 180 16.56 1.88 21.26
N MET A 181 17.26 1.10 20.44
CA MET A 181 17.11 1.16 18.98
C MET A 181 15.78 0.62 18.49
N THR A 182 15.26 -0.43 19.13
CA THR A 182 13.91 -0.95 18.83
C THR A 182 12.83 0.08 19.13
N LEU A 183 12.98 0.81 20.23
CA LEU A 183 12.07 1.91 20.58
C LEU A 183 12.20 3.09 19.61
N GLN A 184 13.42 3.44 19.20
CA GLN A 184 13.65 4.48 18.21
C GLN A 184 13.01 4.14 16.86
N HIS A 185 13.20 2.91 16.38
CA HIS A 185 12.50 2.41 15.19
C HIS A 185 10.98 2.50 15.34
N PHE A 186 10.43 2.06 16.49
CA PHE A 186 9.00 2.14 16.77
C PHE A 186 8.48 3.59 16.71
N ASN A 187 9.18 4.54 17.32
CA ASN A 187 8.80 5.95 17.32
C ASN A 187 8.89 6.59 15.92
N LEU A 188 9.92 6.25 15.13
CA LEU A 188 10.02 6.68 13.73
C LEU A 188 8.85 6.13 12.91
N PHE A 189 8.52 4.85 13.10
CA PHE A 189 7.37 4.23 12.47
C PHE A 189 6.05 4.92 12.86
N THR A 190 5.84 5.24 14.14
CA THR A 190 4.66 6.02 14.59
C THR A 190 4.55 7.36 13.85
N ARG A 191 5.67 8.07 13.72
CA ARG A 191 5.70 9.39 13.04
C ARG A 191 5.43 9.27 11.54
N LEU A 192 5.94 8.24 10.88
CA LEU A 192 5.62 7.98 9.48
C LEU A 192 4.12 7.74 9.30
N PHE A 193 3.53 6.93 10.18
CA PHE A 193 2.12 6.60 10.12
C PHE A 193 1.20 7.78 10.49
N ARG A 194 1.72 8.89 11.03
CA ARG A 194 1.00 10.17 11.10
C ARG A 194 0.87 10.82 9.72
N ASN A 195 1.96 10.89 8.96
CA ASN A 195 1.90 11.35 7.58
C ASN A 195 0.99 10.46 6.72
N LEU A 196 1.02 9.14 6.92
CA LEU A 196 0.08 8.23 6.24
C LEU A 196 -1.39 8.56 6.56
N HIS A 197 -1.72 8.93 7.79
CA HIS A 197 -3.09 9.31 8.12
C HIS A 197 -3.55 10.53 7.32
N GLU A 198 -2.68 11.53 7.15
CA GLU A 198 -2.96 12.69 6.30
C GLU A 198 -3.11 12.30 4.82
N VAL A 199 -2.31 11.35 4.33
CA VAL A 199 -2.47 10.77 2.99
C VAL A 199 -3.85 10.14 2.87
N LEU A 200 -4.23 9.23 3.76
CA LEU A 200 -5.53 8.55 3.73
C LEU A 200 -6.71 9.52 3.85
N TYR A 201 -6.58 10.55 4.69
CA TYR A 201 -7.58 11.61 4.85
C TYR A 201 -7.71 12.43 3.56
N SER A 202 -6.59 12.78 2.92
CA SER A 202 -6.56 13.56 1.68
C SER A 202 -7.06 12.79 0.47
N LEU A 203 -6.76 11.49 0.41
CA LEU A 203 -7.26 10.56 -0.62
C LEU A 203 -8.76 10.30 -0.48
N GLY A 204 -9.33 10.42 0.72
CA GLY A 204 -10.66 9.90 1.05
C GLY A 204 -10.69 8.37 1.04
N ALA A 205 -11.83 7.75 1.38
CA ALA A 205 -11.93 6.29 1.39
C ALA A 205 -11.58 5.71 -0.01
N PRO A 206 -10.62 4.77 -0.12
CA PRO A 206 -10.29 4.12 -1.39
C PRO A 206 -11.53 3.48 -2.02
N GLY A 207 -11.77 3.78 -3.30
CA GLY A 207 -12.93 3.29 -4.05
C GLY A 207 -14.11 4.26 -4.19
N VAL A 208 -14.10 5.43 -3.53
CA VAL A 208 -15.21 6.41 -3.64
C VAL A 208 -14.94 7.51 -4.68
N ILE A 209 -13.73 7.60 -5.23
CA ILE A 209 -13.30 8.83 -5.91
C ILE A 209 -12.59 8.51 -7.22
N GLN A 210 -13.38 8.30 -8.27
CA GLN A 210 -12.93 8.55 -9.64
C GLN A 210 -12.74 10.07 -9.78
N VAL A 211 -11.49 10.52 -9.82
CA VAL A 211 -11.21 11.91 -10.20
C VAL A 211 -11.43 11.99 -11.71
N GLN A 212 -12.45 12.73 -12.13
CA GLN A 212 -12.88 12.77 -13.54
C GLN A 212 -12.16 13.86 -14.34
N SER A 213 -11.52 14.82 -13.65
CA SER A 213 -10.77 15.90 -14.28
C SER A 213 -9.51 16.30 -13.49
N LEU A 214 -8.53 16.89 -14.19
CA LEU A 214 -7.35 17.48 -13.55
C LEU A 214 -7.69 18.64 -12.62
N ASP A 215 -8.74 19.40 -12.91
CA ASP A 215 -9.16 20.54 -12.08
C ASP A 215 -9.66 20.06 -10.71
N GLU A 216 -10.44 18.97 -10.68
CA GLU A 216 -10.84 18.31 -9.43
C GLU A 216 -9.66 17.74 -8.66
N LEU A 217 -8.68 17.16 -9.37
CA LEU A 217 -7.44 16.69 -8.76
C LEU A 217 -6.70 17.87 -8.11
N TYR A 218 -6.53 18.95 -8.86
CA TYR A 218 -5.80 20.12 -8.41
C TYR A 218 -6.46 20.77 -7.20
N ASP A 219 -7.77 20.95 -7.23
CA ASP A 219 -8.53 21.52 -6.12
C ASP A 219 -8.55 20.63 -4.89
N ARG A 220 -8.46 19.32 -5.06
CA ARG A 220 -8.44 18.36 -3.95
C ARG A 220 -7.06 18.26 -3.28
N TYR A 221 -6.01 18.26 -4.09
CA TYR A 221 -4.65 17.89 -3.67
C TYR A 221 -3.69 19.08 -3.53
N PHE A 222 -3.88 20.14 -4.31
CA PHE A 222 -3.02 21.33 -4.23
C PHE A 222 -3.71 22.52 -3.56
N ARG A 223 -5.03 22.67 -3.68
CA ARG A 223 -5.75 23.78 -3.05
C ARG A 223 -6.05 23.49 -1.59
N HIS A 224 -5.74 24.45 -0.71
CA HIS A 224 -6.19 24.41 0.69
C HIS A 224 -7.71 24.54 0.75
N CYS A 225 -8.35 23.62 1.47
CA CYS A 225 -9.80 23.58 1.59
C CYS A 225 -10.30 24.77 2.44
N PRO A 226 -11.13 25.69 1.91
CA PRO A 226 -11.61 26.84 2.70
C PRO A 226 -12.42 26.43 3.93
N THR A 227 -13.13 25.30 3.84
CA THR A 227 -13.96 24.76 4.92
C THR A 227 -13.18 23.90 5.92
N ASP A 228 -11.96 23.47 5.56
CA ASP A 228 -11.05 22.74 6.44
C ASP A 228 -9.63 23.30 6.29
N PRO A 229 -9.32 24.42 6.97
CA PRO A 229 -8.02 25.08 6.86
C PRO A 229 -6.86 24.22 7.40
N ASN A 230 -7.15 23.12 8.08
CA ASN A 230 -6.13 22.19 8.58
C ASN A 230 -5.84 21.06 7.59
N LYS A 231 -6.57 20.94 6.48
CA LYS A 231 -6.32 19.92 5.47
C LYS A 231 -4.97 20.22 4.78
N PRO A 232 -3.95 19.34 4.90
CA PRO A 232 -2.67 19.56 4.25
C PRO A 232 -2.76 19.35 2.74
N SER A 233 -2.00 20.13 1.97
CA SER A 233 -1.82 19.90 0.53
C SER A 233 -0.82 18.75 0.29
N VAL A 234 -0.76 18.21 -0.93
CA VAL A 234 0.24 17.21 -1.32
C VAL A 234 1.67 17.70 -1.12
N ILE A 235 1.91 19.00 -1.32
CA ILE A 235 3.22 19.61 -1.10
C ILE A 235 3.56 19.61 0.39
N ASP A 236 2.58 19.90 1.25
CA ASP A 236 2.76 19.89 2.70
C ASP A 236 3.08 18.47 3.21
N ILE A 237 2.35 17.47 2.70
CA ILE A 237 2.55 16.05 3.04
C ILE A 237 3.92 15.56 2.52
N GLU A 238 4.26 15.80 1.26
CA GLU A 238 5.56 15.39 0.67
C GLU A 238 6.72 16.06 1.41
N GLY A 239 6.61 17.34 1.74
CA GLY A 239 7.58 18.04 2.57
C GLY A 239 7.69 17.44 3.98
N GLY A 240 6.58 16.99 4.57
CA GLY A 240 6.55 16.28 5.85
C GLY A 240 7.24 14.90 5.78
N LEU A 241 6.98 14.14 4.72
CA LEU A 241 7.62 12.86 4.44
C LEU A 241 9.13 13.01 4.24
N GLN A 242 9.56 14.02 3.47
CA GLN A 242 10.99 14.28 3.25
C GLN A 242 11.69 14.68 4.55
N ARG A 243 11.11 15.59 5.34
CA ARG A 243 11.66 15.97 6.67
C ARG A 243 11.76 14.77 7.61
N TRP A 244 10.78 13.87 7.57
CA TRP A 244 10.82 12.63 8.35
C TRP A 244 11.97 11.73 7.89
N HIS A 245 12.18 11.58 6.57
CA HIS A 245 13.24 10.75 5.98
C HIS A 245 14.64 11.29 6.31
N ASP A 246 14.84 12.59 6.15
CA ASP A 246 16.10 13.27 6.47
C ASP A 246 16.46 13.13 7.98
N GLY A 247 15.43 13.08 8.83
CA GLY A 247 15.54 12.90 10.28
C GLY A 247 15.86 11.47 10.73
N ILE A 248 15.94 10.49 9.83
CA ILE A 248 16.29 9.11 10.19
C ILE A 248 17.76 9.05 10.65
N PRO A 249 18.06 8.51 11.85
CA PRO A 249 19.43 8.32 12.33
C PRO A 249 20.24 7.38 11.44
N ILE A 250 21.56 7.59 11.37
CA ILE A 250 22.42 6.86 10.42
C ILE A 250 22.30 5.34 10.52
N GLY A 251 22.26 4.77 11.73
CA GLY A 251 22.11 3.31 11.94
C GLY A 251 20.74 2.74 11.56
N LEU A 252 19.76 3.58 11.22
CA LEU A 252 18.42 3.18 10.77
C LEU A 252 18.17 3.56 9.30
N ARG A 253 19.21 3.96 8.55
CA ARG A 253 19.11 4.24 7.11
C ARG A 253 19.43 2.99 6.30
N ALA A 254 18.53 2.60 5.39
CA ALA A 254 18.69 1.38 4.60
C ALA A 254 19.95 1.40 3.71
N ASN A 255 20.34 2.58 3.21
CA ASN A 255 21.51 2.75 2.34
C ASN A 255 22.87 2.44 2.99
N GLN A 256 22.94 2.34 4.31
CA GLN A 256 24.16 1.94 5.03
C GLN A 256 24.47 0.46 4.89
N TYR A 257 23.46 -0.35 4.55
CA TYR A 257 23.58 -1.79 4.52
C TYR A 257 23.72 -2.29 3.08
N GLN A 258 24.74 -3.10 2.84
CA GLN A 258 24.89 -3.81 1.57
C GLN A 258 24.19 -5.17 1.64
N SER A 259 23.91 -5.79 0.50
CA SER A 259 23.28 -7.12 0.44
C SER A 259 24.10 -8.18 1.20
N THR A 260 25.42 -8.05 1.19
CA THR A 260 26.41 -8.94 1.84
C THR A 260 26.60 -8.72 3.34
N SER A 261 26.05 -7.63 3.92
CA SER A 261 26.20 -7.35 5.35
C SER A 261 25.51 -8.43 6.19
N GLU A 262 26.14 -8.85 7.29
CA GLU A 262 25.53 -9.81 8.23
C GLU A 262 24.15 -9.36 8.69
N MET A 263 23.28 -10.35 8.91
CA MET A 263 21.90 -10.11 9.25
C MET A 263 21.77 -9.56 10.67
N SER A 264 21.43 -8.27 10.79
CA SER A 264 21.21 -7.61 12.07
C SER A 264 19.79 -7.07 12.20
N THR A 265 19.29 -6.99 13.43
CA THR A 265 18.01 -6.35 13.75
C THR A 265 17.94 -4.91 13.23
N LEU A 266 19.07 -4.19 13.25
CA LEU A 266 19.18 -2.81 12.76
C LEU A 266 19.00 -2.73 11.24
N ARG A 267 19.69 -3.59 10.47
CA ARG A 267 19.50 -3.69 9.02
C ARG A 267 18.02 -3.92 8.70
N ARG A 268 17.38 -4.87 9.38
CA ARG A 268 15.96 -5.17 9.17
C ARG A 268 15.07 -3.96 9.48
N GLN A 269 15.29 -3.29 10.61
CA GLN A 269 14.54 -2.09 11.01
C GLN A 269 14.71 -0.94 10.00
N ALA A 270 15.93 -0.72 9.51
CA ALA A 270 16.23 0.29 8.52
C ALA A 270 15.52 0.02 7.19
N VAL A 271 15.57 -1.23 6.70
CA VAL A 271 14.88 -1.64 5.46
C VAL A 271 13.37 -1.49 5.60
N ILE A 272 12.78 -1.89 6.74
CA ILE A 272 11.33 -1.75 6.98
C ILE A 272 10.90 -0.27 6.95
N LEU A 273 11.68 0.64 7.55
CA LEU A 273 11.37 2.07 7.53
C LEU A 273 11.36 2.61 6.10
N GLU A 274 12.40 2.27 5.32
CA GLU A 274 12.50 2.71 3.92
C GLU A 274 11.39 2.12 3.03
N GLN A 275 11.06 0.84 3.21
CA GLN A 275 9.95 0.19 2.49
C GLN A 275 8.62 0.90 2.74
N ASN A 276 8.32 1.21 4.01
CA ASN A 276 7.08 1.90 4.36
C ASN A 276 7.09 3.35 3.87
N TYR A 277 8.22 4.04 3.93
CA TYR A 277 8.37 5.39 3.39
C TYR A 277 8.03 5.45 1.89
N LEU A 278 8.65 4.57 1.10
CA LEU A 278 8.38 4.47 -0.33
C LEU A 278 6.91 4.10 -0.60
N HIS A 279 6.33 3.19 0.19
CA HIS A 279 4.92 2.82 0.03
C HIS A 279 3.95 3.98 0.34
N VAL A 280 4.18 4.75 1.41
CA VAL A 280 3.36 5.92 1.73
C VAL A 280 3.45 6.97 0.62
N ARG A 281 4.65 7.22 0.07
CA ARG A 281 4.85 8.11 -1.09
C ARG A 281 4.16 7.59 -2.34
N LEU A 282 4.23 6.28 -2.59
CA LEU A 282 3.54 5.65 -3.71
C LEU A 282 2.03 5.92 -3.63
N LEU A 283 1.42 5.73 -2.46
CA LEU A 283 0.00 6.00 -2.22
C LEU A 283 -0.38 7.48 -2.41
N LEU A 284 0.47 8.41 -1.94
CA LEU A 284 0.27 9.84 -2.14
C LEU A 284 0.29 10.23 -3.62
N LEU A 285 1.17 9.63 -4.41
CA LEU A 285 1.43 10.05 -5.80
C LEU A 285 0.57 9.31 -6.84
N ARG A 286 0.03 8.12 -6.50
CA ARG A 286 -0.78 7.28 -7.41
C ARG A 286 -1.98 7.99 -8.07
N PRO A 287 -2.72 8.88 -7.39
CA PRO A 287 -3.82 9.63 -8.02
C PRO A 287 -3.37 10.49 -9.20
N PHE A 288 -2.16 11.05 -9.16
CA PHE A 288 -1.61 11.84 -10.27
C PHE A 288 -1.33 10.98 -11.49
N LEU A 289 -0.81 9.76 -11.29
CA LEU A 289 -0.64 8.81 -12.38
C LEU A 289 -1.98 8.45 -13.02
N SER A 290 -2.99 8.13 -12.20
CA SER A 290 -4.33 7.82 -12.70
C SER A 290 -4.91 8.97 -13.53
N ALA A 291 -4.80 10.20 -13.03
CA ALA A 291 -5.30 11.38 -13.74
C ALA A 291 -4.55 11.62 -15.05
N ILE A 292 -3.21 11.54 -15.05
CA ILE A 292 -2.40 11.73 -16.26
C ILE A 292 -2.70 10.69 -17.33
N ILE A 293 -2.99 9.44 -16.93
CA ILE A 293 -3.42 8.42 -17.88
C ILE A 293 -4.79 8.78 -18.47
N ALA A 294 -5.75 9.18 -17.63
CA ALA A 294 -7.12 9.47 -18.04
C ALA A 294 -7.28 10.69 -18.96
N LEU A 295 -6.29 11.58 -19.01
CA LEU A 295 -6.30 12.76 -19.88
C LEU A 295 -6.19 12.41 -21.36
N ASP A 296 -6.92 13.15 -22.20
CA ASP A 296 -6.75 13.06 -23.64
C ASP A 296 -5.59 13.97 -24.09
N PRO A 297 -4.54 13.44 -24.74
CA PRO A 297 -3.45 14.23 -25.30
C PRO A 297 -3.88 15.28 -26.34
N HIS A 298 -5.07 15.17 -26.92
CA HIS A 298 -5.52 16.07 -27.98
C HIS A 298 -6.17 17.37 -27.49
N GLU A 299 -6.69 17.43 -26.26
CA GLU A 299 -7.37 18.63 -25.74
C GLU A 299 -6.44 19.84 -25.60
N HIS A 300 -5.12 19.62 -25.50
CA HIS A 300 -4.13 20.68 -25.23
C HIS A 300 -3.17 20.94 -26.39
N SER A 301 -3.45 20.38 -27.58
CA SER A 301 -2.56 20.41 -28.75
C SER A 301 -2.35 21.79 -29.40
N SER A 302 -3.01 22.84 -28.91
CA SER A 302 -2.94 24.21 -29.47
C SER A 302 -2.28 25.26 -28.55
N GLY A 303 -1.73 24.89 -27.39
CA GLY A 303 -1.03 25.83 -26.48
C GLY A 303 -0.01 25.18 -25.55
N THR A 304 0.80 26.00 -24.86
CA THR A 304 1.67 25.53 -23.77
C THR A 304 0.81 24.96 -22.64
N ALA A 305 1.07 23.72 -22.22
CA ALA A 305 0.35 23.08 -21.13
C ALA A 305 0.40 23.96 -19.86
N PRO A 306 -0.72 24.11 -19.12
CA PRO A 306 -0.73 24.84 -17.86
C PRO A 306 0.29 24.27 -16.87
N LEU A 307 0.85 25.13 -16.01
CA LEU A 307 1.82 24.73 -14.99
C LEU A 307 1.28 23.62 -14.06
N SER A 308 -0.01 23.64 -13.75
CA SER A 308 -0.69 22.61 -12.95
C SER A 308 -0.59 21.21 -13.58
N VAL A 309 -0.71 21.12 -14.91
CA VAL A 309 -0.56 19.87 -15.67
C VAL A 309 0.88 19.39 -15.63
N ALA A 310 1.85 20.30 -15.82
CA ALA A 310 3.27 19.97 -15.75
C ALA A 310 3.69 19.44 -14.37
N ILE A 311 3.21 20.07 -13.29
CA ILE A 311 3.44 19.61 -11.91
C ILE A 311 2.80 18.23 -11.70
N SER A 312 1.57 18.03 -12.16
CA SER A 312 0.86 16.74 -12.04
C SER A 312 1.58 15.62 -12.81
N LEU A 313 2.09 15.92 -14.01
CA LEU A 313 2.93 14.99 -14.78
C LEU A 313 4.20 14.64 -14.00
N GLN A 314 4.87 15.63 -13.41
CA GLN A 314 6.06 15.37 -12.59
C GLN A 314 5.75 14.53 -11.34
N CYS A 315 4.58 14.71 -10.72
CA CYS A 315 4.11 13.84 -9.64
C CYS A 315 3.90 12.40 -10.13
N ALA A 316 3.30 12.21 -11.31
CA ALA A 316 3.13 10.89 -11.92
C ALA A 316 4.47 10.22 -12.27
N VAL A 317 5.42 10.96 -12.87
CA VAL A 317 6.78 10.47 -13.15
C VAL A 317 7.49 10.07 -11.85
N THR A 318 7.37 10.89 -10.79
CA THR A 318 7.92 10.56 -9.47
C THR A 318 7.26 9.31 -8.88
N CYS A 319 5.94 9.11 -9.08
CA CYS A 319 5.25 7.90 -8.66
C CYS A 319 5.89 6.63 -9.25
N VAL A 320 6.18 6.65 -10.55
CA VAL A 320 6.81 5.52 -11.25
C VAL A 320 8.24 5.28 -10.74
N ARG A 321 9.02 6.35 -10.53
CA ARG A 321 10.37 6.22 -9.93
C ARG A 321 10.31 5.60 -8.54
N VAL A 322 9.37 6.04 -7.69
CA VAL A 322 9.16 5.46 -6.35
C VAL A 322 8.77 3.97 -6.43
N ALA A 323 7.99 3.57 -7.44
CA ALA A 323 7.69 2.16 -7.68
C ALA A 323 8.94 1.35 -8.04
N GLN A 324 9.78 1.86 -8.93
CA GLN A 324 11.06 1.23 -9.31
C GLN A 324 12.01 1.15 -8.10
N ASP A 325 12.12 2.22 -7.31
CA ASP A 325 12.92 2.26 -6.09
C ASP A 325 12.43 1.24 -5.06
N SER A 326 11.12 1.09 -4.92
CA SER A 326 10.52 0.10 -4.01
C SER A 326 10.89 -1.33 -4.42
N ILE A 327 10.75 -1.66 -5.71
CA ILE A 327 11.14 -2.97 -6.27
C ILE A 327 12.64 -3.21 -6.10
N GLY A 328 13.47 -2.21 -6.43
CA GLY A 328 14.93 -2.29 -6.31
C GLY A 328 15.39 -2.47 -4.87
N LEU A 329 14.78 -1.77 -3.92
CA LEU A 329 15.06 -1.91 -2.49
C LEU A 329 14.72 -3.32 -1.99
N ILE A 330 13.53 -3.83 -2.34
CA ILE A 330 13.12 -5.18 -1.94
C ILE A 330 14.06 -6.22 -2.53
N ASN A 331 14.38 -6.12 -3.83
CA ASN A 331 15.32 -7.03 -4.49
C ASN A 331 16.73 -6.98 -3.87
N ARG A 332 17.23 -5.81 -3.48
CA ARG A 332 18.56 -5.66 -2.90
C ARG A 332 18.69 -6.33 -1.54
N HIS A 333 17.64 -6.25 -0.71
CA HIS A 333 17.70 -6.71 0.68
C HIS A 333 16.98 -8.03 0.93
N ARG A 334 16.28 -8.60 -0.06
CA ARG A 334 15.58 -9.89 0.09
C ARG A 334 16.54 -11.01 0.52
N PRO A 335 16.08 -11.96 1.34
CA PRO A 335 16.86 -13.14 1.66
C PRO A 335 17.06 -14.02 0.42
N GLN A 336 18.11 -14.86 0.43
CA GLN A 336 18.33 -15.86 -0.62
C GLN A 336 17.17 -16.87 -0.71
N ASP A 337 16.62 -17.26 0.45
CA ASP A 337 15.40 -18.05 0.55
C ASP A 337 14.28 -17.15 1.09
N VAL A 338 13.24 -16.92 0.29
CA VAL A 338 12.05 -16.15 0.70
C VAL A 338 11.33 -16.73 1.90
N ARG A 339 11.54 -18.02 2.21
CA ARG A 339 11.01 -18.71 3.41
C ARG A 339 11.75 -18.31 4.68
N SER A 340 12.95 -17.76 4.52
CA SER A 340 13.75 -17.20 5.61
C SER A 340 13.13 -15.90 6.09
N THR A 341 12.86 -15.85 7.39
CA THR A 341 12.27 -14.69 8.06
C THR A 341 13.37 -13.90 8.77
N GLY A 342 13.32 -12.58 8.67
CA GLY A 342 14.21 -11.69 9.44
C GLY A 342 15.08 -10.75 8.62
N SER A 343 15.10 -10.89 7.29
CA SER A 343 15.94 -10.05 6.42
C SER A 343 15.31 -8.72 6.00
N THR A 344 13.99 -8.72 5.84
CA THR A 344 13.20 -7.57 5.35
C THR A 344 11.88 -7.48 6.14
N ALA A 345 10.94 -6.66 5.67
CA ALA A 345 9.54 -6.79 6.07
C ALA A 345 9.05 -8.23 5.87
N THR A 346 7.97 -8.58 6.59
CA THR A 346 7.34 -9.89 6.47
C THR A 346 6.85 -10.12 5.04
N TRP A 347 6.78 -11.38 4.63
CA TRP A 347 6.52 -11.76 3.25
C TRP A 347 5.23 -11.14 2.70
N TRP A 348 4.17 -11.04 3.51
CA TRP A 348 2.89 -10.46 3.09
C TRP A 348 2.98 -8.97 2.76
N PHE A 349 3.81 -8.19 3.47
CA PHE A 349 4.07 -6.80 3.11
C PHE A 349 4.95 -6.68 1.87
N ASN A 350 5.94 -7.57 1.69
CA ASN A 350 6.74 -7.56 0.46
C ASN A 350 5.85 -7.85 -0.76
N VAL A 351 4.97 -8.85 -0.68
CA VAL A 351 3.99 -9.16 -1.74
C VAL A 351 3.10 -7.96 -2.02
N LEU A 352 2.52 -7.34 -0.98
CA LEU A 352 1.70 -6.14 -1.11
C LEU A 352 2.44 -5.00 -1.82
N PHE A 353 3.66 -4.69 -1.38
CA PHE A 353 4.44 -3.57 -1.91
C PHE A 353 4.89 -3.83 -3.36
N ILE A 354 5.38 -5.04 -3.66
CA ILE A 354 5.79 -5.42 -5.02
C ILE A 354 4.57 -5.38 -5.95
N TYR A 355 3.45 -5.96 -5.54
CA TYR A 355 2.22 -5.95 -6.35
C TYR A 355 1.75 -4.51 -6.62
N THR A 356 1.70 -3.67 -5.58
CA THR A 356 1.28 -2.27 -5.72
C THR A 356 2.21 -1.52 -6.67
N ALA A 357 3.53 -1.68 -6.53
CA ALA A 357 4.51 -1.08 -7.44
C ALA A 357 4.35 -1.60 -8.89
N ALA A 358 4.16 -2.91 -9.08
CA ALA A 358 3.97 -3.50 -10.40
C ALA A 358 2.70 -2.98 -11.11
N THR A 359 1.60 -2.73 -10.38
CA THR A 359 0.41 -2.10 -10.99
C THR A 359 0.68 -0.66 -11.45
N VAL A 360 1.52 0.10 -10.72
CA VAL A 360 1.95 1.44 -11.13
C VAL A 360 2.80 1.38 -12.39
N LEU A 361 3.69 0.38 -12.53
CA LEU A 361 4.46 0.17 -13.75
C LEU A 361 3.58 -0.25 -14.94
N ASN A 362 2.58 -1.11 -14.74
CA ASN A 362 1.61 -1.44 -15.79
C ASN A 362 0.86 -0.20 -16.28
N ALA A 363 0.40 0.63 -15.35
CA ALA A 363 -0.36 1.83 -15.65
C ALA A 363 0.50 2.88 -16.38
N SER A 364 1.77 3.04 -16.01
CA SER A 364 2.65 4.03 -16.65
C SER A 364 2.91 3.75 -18.13
N LEU A 365 2.89 2.48 -18.54
CA LEU A 365 3.01 2.06 -19.94
C LEU A 365 1.81 2.49 -20.81
N LEU A 366 0.72 2.99 -20.22
CA LEU A 366 -0.43 3.53 -20.94
C LEU A 366 -0.23 5.01 -21.34
N SER A 367 0.77 5.68 -20.79
CA SER A 367 0.98 7.14 -20.93
C SER A 367 2.28 7.48 -21.68
N PRO A 368 2.20 7.90 -22.96
CA PRO A 368 3.38 8.28 -23.74
C PRO A 368 4.25 9.40 -23.12
N PRO A 369 3.70 10.45 -22.48
CA PRO A 369 4.51 11.47 -21.80
C PRO A 369 5.41 10.88 -20.71
N ILE A 370 4.90 9.90 -19.95
CA ILE A 370 5.67 9.24 -18.88
C ILE A 370 6.76 8.35 -19.47
N ILE A 371 6.44 7.62 -20.54
CA ILE A 371 7.41 6.78 -21.26
C ILE A 371 8.54 7.65 -21.84
N GLY A 372 8.23 8.85 -22.35
CA GLY A 372 9.23 9.78 -22.86
C GLY A 372 10.25 10.22 -21.81
N GLU A 373 9.85 10.35 -20.54
CA GLU A 373 10.70 10.79 -19.43
C GLU A 373 11.52 9.66 -18.78
N LEU A 374 11.01 8.42 -18.77
CA LEU A 374 11.62 7.30 -18.03
C LEU A 374 12.18 6.18 -18.91
N SER A 375 11.91 6.21 -20.21
CA SER A 375 12.11 5.11 -21.17
C SER A 375 11.27 3.87 -20.88
N GLU A 376 10.72 3.27 -21.92
CA GLU A 376 9.92 2.04 -21.83
C GLU A 376 10.74 0.87 -21.26
N ALA A 377 12.00 0.74 -21.69
CA ALA A 377 12.89 -0.33 -21.27
C ALA A 377 13.13 -0.38 -19.76
N SER A 378 13.32 0.78 -19.12
CA SER A 378 13.54 0.87 -17.67
C SER A 378 12.31 0.43 -16.86
N ILE A 379 11.11 0.80 -17.35
CA ILE A 379 9.84 0.41 -16.73
C ILE A 379 9.65 -1.11 -16.84
N LEU A 380 9.89 -1.66 -18.05
CA LEU A 380 9.77 -3.11 -18.30
C LEU A 380 10.76 -3.94 -17.49
N GLU A 381 12.02 -3.52 -17.37
CA GLU A 381 13.03 -4.21 -16.56
C GLU A 381 12.58 -4.31 -15.09
N SER A 382 12.09 -3.20 -14.53
CA SER A 382 11.59 -3.16 -13.15
C SER A 382 10.35 -4.03 -12.97
N TRP A 383 9.46 -4.06 -13.98
CA TRP A 383 8.25 -4.87 -13.96
C TRP A 383 8.56 -6.38 -14.03
N GLN A 384 9.49 -6.78 -14.90
CA GLN A 384 9.95 -8.18 -14.98
C GLN A 384 10.59 -8.63 -13.66
N LEU A 385 11.40 -7.77 -13.05
CA LEU A 385 11.99 -8.04 -11.73
C LEU A 385 10.91 -8.20 -10.64
N ALA A 386 9.86 -7.37 -10.66
CA ALA A 386 8.73 -7.49 -9.75
C ALA A 386 7.99 -8.83 -9.91
N LEU A 387 7.71 -9.25 -11.15
CA LEU A 387 7.09 -10.55 -11.43
C LEU A 387 7.94 -11.72 -10.95
N ALA A 388 9.24 -11.72 -11.27
CA ALA A 388 10.16 -12.77 -10.85
C ALA A 388 10.19 -12.92 -9.32
N MET A 389 10.20 -11.80 -8.59
CA MET A 389 10.12 -11.84 -7.13
C MET A 389 8.78 -12.39 -6.63
N LEU A 390 7.64 -11.97 -7.21
CA LEU A 390 6.32 -12.47 -6.80
C LEU A 390 6.16 -13.98 -7.06
N GLU A 391 6.76 -14.50 -8.14
CA GLU A 391 6.79 -15.93 -8.43
C GLU A 391 7.46 -16.74 -7.32
N GLU A 392 8.56 -16.23 -6.74
CA GLU A 392 9.22 -16.87 -5.59
C GLU A 392 8.31 -16.90 -4.36
N TYR A 393 7.49 -15.87 -4.14
CA TYR A 393 6.53 -15.83 -3.03
C TYR A 393 5.34 -16.77 -3.19
N THR A 394 5.10 -17.38 -4.35
CA THR A 394 3.95 -18.29 -4.57
C THR A 394 3.94 -19.53 -3.66
N VAL A 395 5.06 -19.83 -3.01
CA VAL A 395 5.15 -20.88 -1.99
C VAL A 395 4.27 -20.62 -0.75
N PHE A 396 3.90 -19.36 -0.50
CA PHE A 396 3.10 -18.99 0.68
C PHE A 396 1.58 -19.09 0.46
N GLY A 397 1.11 -19.23 -0.77
CA GLY A 397 -0.32 -19.42 -1.03
C GLY A 397 -0.73 -19.25 -2.48
N GLU A 398 -1.88 -19.84 -2.83
CA GLU A 398 -2.47 -19.76 -4.17
C GLU A 398 -2.90 -18.33 -4.52
N HIS A 399 -3.32 -17.53 -3.53
CA HIS A 399 -3.69 -16.13 -3.75
C HIS A 399 -2.56 -15.31 -4.41
N ILE A 400 -1.30 -15.60 -4.11
CA ILE A 400 -0.14 -14.93 -4.73
C ILE A 400 -0.01 -15.32 -6.21
N LYS A 401 -0.33 -16.57 -6.56
CA LYS A 401 -0.38 -17.00 -7.97
C LYS A 401 -1.44 -16.22 -8.72
N ARG A 402 -2.62 -16.00 -8.12
CA ARG A 402 -3.69 -15.17 -8.69
C ARG A 402 -3.23 -13.73 -8.90
N LEU A 403 -2.46 -13.15 -7.96
CA LEU A 403 -1.86 -11.82 -8.12
C LEU A 403 -0.89 -11.75 -9.31
N VAL A 404 0.00 -12.74 -9.47
CA VAL A 404 0.92 -12.82 -10.61
C VAL A 404 0.15 -12.91 -11.93
N MET A 405 -0.87 -13.78 -11.99
CA MET A 405 -1.72 -13.90 -13.17
C MET A 405 -2.46 -12.61 -13.49
N THR A 406 -3.00 -11.94 -12.47
CA THR A 406 -3.68 -10.64 -12.62
C THR A 406 -2.74 -9.60 -13.23
N LEU A 407 -1.50 -9.50 -12.75
CA LEU A 407 -0.52 -8.54 -13.29
C LEU A 407 -0.19 -8.82 -14.76
N ARG A 408 -0.09 -10.09 -15.16
CA ARG A 408 0.14 -10.49 -16.56
C ARG A 408 -1.06 -10.15 -17.44
N VAL A 409 -2.28 -10.46 -16.99
CA VAL A 409 -3.51 -10.10 -17.70
C VAL A 409 -3.62 -8.58 -17.86
N LEU A 410 -3.35 -7.82 -16.79
CA LEU A 410 -3.32 -6.36 -16.84
C LEU A 410 -2.32 -5.84 -17.88
N PHE A 411 -1.12 -6.43 -17.93
CA PHE A 411 -0.09 -6.05 -18.88
C PHE A 411 -0.49 -6.35 -20.34
N ASP A 412 -1.13 -7.50 -20.60
CA ASP A 412 -1.48 -7.93 -21.95
C ASP A 412 -2.79 -7.33 -22.49
N ALA A 413 -3.79 -7.15 -21.63
CA ALA A 413 -5.15 -6.77 -22.02
C ALA A 413 -5.38 -5.26 -21.98
N VAL A 414 -4.90 -4.58 -20.93
CA VAL A 414 -5.21 -3.15 -20.70
C VAL A 414 -4.71 -2.28 -21.85
N PRO A 415 -3.47 -2.40 -22.38
CA PRO A 415 -3.02 -1.55 -23.48
C PRO A 415 -3.89 -1.69 -24.74
N LYS A 416 -4.36 -2.91 -25.03
CA LYS A 416 -5.22 -3.19 -26.20
C LYS A 416 -6.57 -2.51 -26.07
N GLN A 417 -7.26 -2.73 -24.95
CA GLN A 417 -8.57 -2.12 -24.69
C GLN A 417 -8.48 -0.60 -24.54
N TYR A 418 -7.42 -0.11 -23.88
CA TYR A 418 -7.16 1.32 -23.74
C TYR A 418 -6.99 2.01 -25.10
N SER A 419 -6.21 1.40 -26.00
CA SER A 419 -6.03 1.91 -27.36
C SER A 419 -7.34 1.93 -28.18
N GLN A 420 -8.20 0.91 -28.02
CA GLN A 420 -9.50 0.84 -28.69
C GLN A 420 -10.47 1.89 -28.16
N HIS A 421 -10.57 2.04 -26.84
CA HIS A 421 -11.43 3.02 -26.18
C HIS A 421 -11.04 4.45 -26.56
N ARG A 422 -9.74 4.75 -26.57
CA ARG A 422 -9.22 6.06 -26.99
C ARG A 422 -9.57 6.37 -28.45
N ARG A 423 -9.43 5.40 -29.37
CA ARG A 423 -9.85 5.56 -30.77
C ARG A 423 -11.35 5.86 -30.91
N LEU A 424 -12.20 5.15 -30.17
CA LEU A 424 -13.65 5.37 -30.18
C LEU A 424 -14.03 6.75 -29.64
N ARG A 425 -13.35 7.25 -28.61
CA ARG A 425 -13.56 8.58 -28.04
C ARG A 425 -13.21 9.69 -29.05
N THR A 426 -12.04 9.59 -29.69
CA THR A 426 -11.63 10.53 -30.75
C THR A 426 -12.60 10.51 -31.94
N GLN A 427 -13.15 9.35 -32.31
CA GLN A 427 -14.15 9.25 -33.38
C GLN A 427 -15.50 9.87 -33.01
N ARG A 428 -15.97 9.72 -31.76
CA ARG A 428 -17.22 10.35 -31.28
C ARG A 428 -17.12 11.88 -31.29
N GLU A 429 -15.97 12.42 -30.88
CA GLU A 429 -15.75 13.88 -30.85
C GLU A 429 -15.69 14.46 -32.27
N GLN A 430 -15.03 13.79 -33.22
CA GLN A 430 -15.01 14.18 -34.63
C GLN A 430 -16.39 14.02 -35.32
N GLY A 431 -17.18 13.02 -34.92
CA GLY A 431 -18.57 12.83 -35.38
C GLY A 431 -19.56 13.86 -34.82
N SER A 432 -19.27 14.44 -33.65
CA SER A 432 -20.11 15.49 -33.05
C SER A 432 -19.88 16.87 -33.67
N ASN A 433 -18.64 17.15 -34.13
CA ASN A 433 -18.28 18.37 -34.85
C ASN A 433 -18.67 18.37 -36.35
N SER A 434 -19.30 17.29 -36.84
CA SER A 434 -19.75 17.13 -38.22
C SER A 434 -21.28 17.06 -38.37
N ARG A 435 -22.03 17.72 -37.48
CA ARG A 435 -23.43 18.07 -37.79
C ARG A 435 -23.46 19.21 -38.82
N PRO A 436 -24.11 19.06 -39.98
CA PRO A 436 -24.27 20.16 -40.92
C PRO A 436 -25.08 21.27 -40.24
N ASN A 437 -24.59 22.51 -40.29
CA ASN A 437 -25.40 23.69 -40.01
C ASN A 437 -26.71 23.58 -40.79
N GLN A 438 -27.84 23.52 -40.09
CA GLN A 438 -29.14 23.75 -40.71
C GLN A 438 -29.14 25.18 -41.29
N PRO A 439 -29.52 25.38 -42.56
CA PRO A 439 -29.56 26.71 -43.12
C PRO A 439 -30.76 27.47 -42.54
N THR A 440 -30.49 28.45 -41.69
CA THR A 440 -31.43 29.53 -41.42
C THR A 440 -31.63 30.33 -42.69
N HIS A 441 -32.87 30.35 -43.19
CA HIS A 441 -33.32 31.23 -44.26
C HIS A 441 -33.01 32.70 -43.93
N ALA A 442 -32.16 33.34 -44.74
CA ALA A 442 -32.16 34.78 -44.91
C ALA A 442 -31.69 35.12 -46.34
N SER A 443 -32.59 35.78 -47.06
CA SER A 443 -32.45 36.37 -48.39
C SER A 443 -31.45 37.53 -48.43
N GLY A 444 -30.68 37.65 -49.52
CA GLY A 444 -30.14 38.95 -49.95
C GLY A 444 -28.77 38.95 -50.63
N SER A 445 -28.79 39.10 -51.96
CA SER A 445 -27.86 39.84 -52.85
C SER A 445 -26.35 39.49 -52.94
N ASP A 446 -25.98 39.03 -54.14
CA ASP A 446 -24.87 39.46 -55.01
C ASP A 446 -23.49 39.82 -54.42
N ALA A 447 -22.47 39.04 -54.80
CA ALA A 447 -21.38 39.46 -55.71
C ALA A 447 -20.35 38.32 -55.86
N GLY A 448 -19.99 38.00 -57.10
CA GLY A 448 -19.09 36.89 -57.41
C GLY A 448 -17.60 37.22 -57.33
N VAL A 449 -16.79 36.20 -57.05
CA VAL A 449 -15.38 36.07 -57.51
C VAL A 449 -15.07 34.57 -57.69
N GLN A 450 -14.51 34.22 -58.85
CA GLN A 450 -13.99 32.91 -59.24
C GLN A 450 -12.58 32.64 -58.68
N GLN A 451 -12.18 31.37 -58.76
CA GLN A 451 -10.81 30.79 -58.68
C GLN A 451 -10.38 30.29 -57.29
N VAL A 452 -9.67 29.16 -57.13
CA VAL A 452 -9.10 28.15 -58.04
C VAL A 452 -8.86 26.90 -57.19
N GLY A 453 -9.04 25.72 -57.79
CA GLY A 453 -8.67 24.46 -57.16
C GLY A 453 -7.16 24.30 -57.07
N LEU A 454 -6.69 23.95 -55.88
CA LEU A 454 -5.39 23.34 -55.66
C LEU A 454 -5.63 21.99 -55.00
N GLN A 455 -5.53 20.95 -55.83
CA GLN A 455 -5.21 19.60 -55.38
C GLN A 455 -3.79 19.65 -54.82
N ASP A 456 -3.63 19.36 -53.53
CA ASP A 456 -2.37 18.84 -53.03
C ASP A 456 -2.62 17.47 -52.40
N GLN A 457 -1.96 16.50 -53.04
CA GLN A 457 -1.79 15.14 -52.58
C GLN A 457 -0.97 15.17 -51.28
N VAL A 458 -1.49 14.57 -50.21
CA VAL A 458 -0.64 14.07 -49.14
C VAL A 458 -0.83 12.57 -49.05
N SER A 459 0.22 11.90 -49.50
CA SER A 459 0.48 10.48 -49.53
C SER A 459 0.17 9.80 -48.21
N GLY A 460 -0.40 8.59 -48.32
CA GLY A 460 -0.74 7.75 -47.18
C GLY A 460 0.46 7.41 -46.31
N VAL A 461 0.24 7.48 -45.00
CA VAL A 461 1.04 6.77 -44.00
C VAL A 461 0.06 5.98 -43.15
N GLN A 462 0.01 4.67 -43.36
CA GLN A 462 -0.60 3.76 -42.41
C GLN A 462 0.33 3.64 -41.20
N PRO A 463 -0.14 3.78 -39.94
CA PRO A 463 0.66 3.37 -38.80
C PRO A 463 0.57 1.85 -38.68
N THR A 464 1.55 1.16 -39.25
CA THR A 464 1.88 -0.22 -38.93
C THR A 464 2.56 -0.25 -37.55
N THR A 465 1.80 -0.56 -36.50
CA THR A 465 2.36 -1.09 -35.24
C THR A 465 1.81 -2.48 -35.01
N SER A 466 2.19 -3.42 -35.88
CA SER A 466 2.27 -4.81 -35.48
C SER A 466 3.42 -4.94 -34.50
N ILE A 467 3.11 -5.16 -33.23
CA ILE A 467 4.08 -5.52 -32.20
C ILE A 467 4.69 -6.87 -32.63
N SER A 468 5.87 -6.85 -33.24
CA SER A 468 6.72 -8.04 -33.37
C SER A 468 7.82 -7.93 -32.34
N MET A 469 7.83 -8.88 -31.39
CA MET A 469 8.91 -9.05 -30.42
C MET A 469 9.69 -10.31 -30.81
N PRO A 470 10.93 -10.19 -31.31
CA PRO A 470 11.83 -11.31 -31.48
C PRO A 470 12.58 -11.53 -30.15
N PHE A 471 12.16 -12.51 -29.36
CA PHE A 471 12.95 -13.30 -28.37
C PHE A 471 12.06 -13.81 -27.22
N LEU A 472 11.12 -14.69 -27.54
CA LEU A 472 10.56 -15.65 -26.58
C LEU A 472 11.10 -17.02 -26.97
N ALA A 473 12.06 -17.54 -26.19
CA ALA A 473 12.59 -18.89 -26.33
C ALA A 473 11.68 -19.92 -25.59
N PRO A 474 11.79 -21.23 -25.89
CA PRO A 474 10.64 -22.10 -26.13
C PRO A 474 10.12 -22.87 -24.90
N TRP A 475 9.57 -22.15 -23.90
CA TRP A 475 8.85 -22.76 -22.77
C TRP A 475 7.33 -22.52 -22.83
N VAL A 476 6.82 -21.99 -23.95
CA VAL A 476 5.42 -21.62 -24.16
C VAL A 476 4.55 -22.77 -24.70
N GLU A 477 5.12 -23.93 -25.04
CA GLU A 477 4.38 -25.02 -25.73
C GLU A 477 3.73 -26.10 -24.83
N GLN A 478 3.66 -25.91 -23.51
CA GLN A 478 2.69 -26.69 -22.72
C GLN A 478 1.42 -25.88 -22.57
N ALA A 479 0.48 -26.13 -23.48
CA ALA A 479 -0.85 -25.55 -23.54
C ALA A 479 -1.59 -25.74 -22.20
N PHE A 480 -1.51 -24.72 -21.34
CA PHE A 480 -2.52 -24.43 -20.35
C PHE A 480 -3.53 -23.51 -21.04
N ASP A 481 -4.78 -23.93 -21.15
CA ASP A 481 -5.80 -23.26 -21.95
C ASP A 481 -6.16 -21.89 -21.35
N TRP A 482 -5.52 -20.84 -21.87
CA TRP A 482 -5.62 -19.45 -21.40
C TRP A 482 -7.04 -18.89 -21.52
N THR A 483 -7.87 -19.44 -22.40
CA THR A 483 -9.19 -18.87 -22.74
C THR A 483 -10.21 -19.03 -21.62
N GLN A 484 -10.19 -20.18 -20.92
CA GLN A 484 -11.19 -20.49 -19.90
C GLN A 484 -11.04 -19.67 -18.61
N GLN A 485 -9.82 -19.22 -18.26
CA GLN A 485 -9.55 -18.45 -17.04
C GLN A 485 -9.57 -16.93 -17.26
N THR A 486 -9.34 -16.46 -18.49
CA THR A 486 -9.60 -15.06 -18.83
C THR A 486 -11.10 -14.80 -18.81
N ASP A 487 -11.92 -15.72 -19.33
CA ASP A 487 -13.38 -15.57 -19.37
C ASP A 487 -13.98 -15.44 -17.96
N SER A 488 -13.45 -16.15 -16.95
CA SER A 488 -13.93 -16.03 -15.57
C SER A 488 -13.57 -14.71 -14.87
N LEU A 489 -12.50 -14.02 -15.29
CA LEU A 489 -12.15 -12.68 -14.80
C LEU A 489 -13.01 -11.59 -15.48
N TRP A 490 -13.35 -11.77 -16.75
CA TRP A 490 -14.22 -10.86 -17.50
C TRP A 490 -15.71 -10.98 -17.07
N ASP A 491 -16.16 -12.19 -16.68
CA ASP A 491 -17.52 -12.43 -16.14
C ASP A 491 -17.77 -11.80 -14.75
N MET A 492 -16.73 -11.36 -14.05
CA MET A 492 -16.82 -10.68 -12.75
C MET A 492 -17.03 -9.15 -12.84
N GLY A 493 -17.29 -8.60 -14.03
CA GLY A 493 -17.51 -7.16 -14.21
C GLY A 493 -16.24 -6.31 -14.07
N PHE A 494 -15.06 -6.90 -14.29
CA PHE A 494 -13.79 -6.20 -14.28
C PHE A 494 -13.69 -5.25 -15.50
N ASP A 495 -13.83 -3.94 -15.26
CA ASP A 495 -13.54 -2.91 -16.27
C ASP A 495 -12.07 -2.45 -16.15
N PRO A 496 -11.19 -2.85 -17.08
CA PRO A 496 -9.77 -2.48 -17.09
C PRO A 496 -9.55 -0.98 -17.34
N LEU A 497 -10.56 -0.26 -17.84
CA LEU A 497 -10.51 1.16 -18.16
C LEU A 497 -10.93 2.05 -16.99
N ASP A 498 -11.59 1.50 -15.96
CA ASP A 498 -11.98 2.25 -14.75
C ASP A 498 -10.74 2.70 -13.96
N LEU A 499 -9.56 2.09 -14.20
CA LEU A 499 -8.34 2.30 -13.39
C LEU A 499 -8.59 2.10 -11.88
N ALA A 500 -9.74 1.55 -11.48
CA ALA A 500 -10.05 1.15 -10.13
C ALA A 500 -8.98 0.17 -9.63
N TRP A 501 -8.46 -0.72 -10.47
CA TRP A 501 -7.33 -1.60 -10.14
C TRP A 501 -6.02 -0.86 -9.76
N LEU A 502 -5.89 0.41 -10.18
CA LEU A 502 -4.83 1.33 -9.78
C LEU A 502 -5.16 2.08 -8.47
N THR A 503 -6.29 1.86 -7.82
CA THR A 503 -6.65 2.56 -6.57
C THR A 503 -7.19 1.62 -5.50
N SER A 504 -7.88 0.54 -5.89
CA SER A 504 -8.24 -0.59 -5.05
C SER A 504 -7.06 -1.54 -4.89
N LEU A 505 -6.75 -1.89 -3.64
CA LEU A 505 -5.97 -3.10 -3.39
C LEU A 505 -6.86 -4.32 -3.74
N PRO A 506 -6.29 -5.45 -4.21
CA PRO A 506 -7.04 -6.65 -4.58
C PRO A 506 -7.60 -7.35 -3.33
N THR A 507 -8.47 -6.68 -2.60
CA THR A 507 -9.22 -7.30 -1.52
C THR A 507 -10.32 -8.19 -2.09
N ASP A 508 -10.83 -7.86 -3.28
CA ASP A 508 -11.87 -8.62 -3.97
C ASP A 508 -11.36 -9.77 -4.84
N LEU A 509 -10.05 -9.82 -5.17
CA LEU A 509 -9.43 -10.97 -5.87
C LEU A 509 -9.06 -12.12 -4.91
N ALA A 510 -9.40 -11.99 -3.62
CA ALA A 510 -9.20 -12.98 -2.57
C ALA A 510 -10.45 -13.85 -2.30
N MET A 511 -11.56 -13.65 -3.04
CA MET A 511 -12.71 -14.57 -3.03
C MET A 511 -12.55 -15.64 -4.12
#